data_AF-A0A6G5R929-F1
#
_entry.id   AF-A0A6G5R929-F1
#
_cell.length_a   1.000
_cell.length_b   1.000
_cell.length_c   1.000
_cell.angle_alpha   90.00
_cell.angle_beta   90.00
_cell.angle_gamma   90.00
#
_symmetry.space_group_name_H-M   'P 1'
#
loop_
_entity.id
_entity.type
_entity.pdbx_description
1 polymer ?
#
loop_
_entity_poly.entity_id
_entity_poly.type
_entity_poly.pdbx_seq_one_letter_code
_entity_poly.pdbx_strand_id
1 'polypeptide(L)'
;MNIAQHIALIDELCYRPFPAEHGPSDVGVSGPGHHIAVLEAATGDDPAARAVTIDQYEKDRDTVYELLASRWGDTDPYNLQTVLLRTEREEIPRPWAELSARASVAHLWEVEGTGRWVAVAVGDRDTSREVQLLALVTETDPP
;
A
#
# COMPACT_ATOMS: atom_id res chain seq x y z
N MET A 1 -12.83 -8.29 7.08
CA MET A 1 -12.16 -7.27 7.90
C MET A 1 -11.65 -7.77 9.25
N ASN A 2 -10.33 -7.99 9.37
CA ASN A 2 -9.65 -8.18 10.65
C ASN A 2 -8.52 -7.14 10.76
N ILE A 3 -8.89 -5.90 11.12
CA ILE A 3 -7.95 -4.77 11.20
C ILE A 3 -6.77 -5.07 12.12
N ALA A 4 -6.98 -5.78 13.22
CA ALA A 4 -5.89 -6.17 14.12
C ALA A 4 -4.83 -7.04 13.42
N GLN A 5 -5.24 -7.95 12.53
CA GLN A 5 -4.30 -8.74 11.71
C GLN A 5 -3.56 -7.85 10.69
N HIS A 6 -4.24 -6.88 10.09
CA HIS A 6 -3.60 -5.95 9.15
C HIS A 6 -2.51 -5.11 9.83
N ILE A 7 -2.79 -4.56 11.02
CA ILE A 7 -1.80 -3.80 11.80
C ILE A 7 -0.64 -4.69 12.21
N ALA A 8 -0.91 -5.90 12.71
CA ALA A 8 0.15 -6.83 13.09
C ALA A 8 1.06 -7.21 11.92
N LEU A 9 0.49 -7.37 10.72
CA LEU A 9 1.26 -7.63 9.50
C LEU A 9 2.12 -6.43 9.10
N ILE A 10 1.56 -5.21 9.11
CA ILE A 10 2.32 -3.98 8.84
C ILE A 10 3.49 -3.86 9.82
N ASP A 11 3.24 -4.08 11.11
CA ASP A 11 4.26 -4.04 12.16
C ASP A 11 5.39 -5.05 11.91
N GLU A 12 5.04 -6.27 11.54
CA GLU A 12 6.01 -7.31 11.23
C GLU A 12 6.88 -6.93 10.01
N LEU A 13 6.26 -6.43 8.94
CA LEU A 13 6.97 -5.99 7.74
C LEU A 13 7.88 -4.78 7.98
N CYS A 14 7.58 -3.92 8.95
CA CYS A 14 8.46 -2.83 9.38
C CYS A 14 9.84 -3.33 9.83
N TYR A 15 9.95 -4.55 10.34
CA TYR A 15 11.21 -5.13 10.83
C TYR A 15 11.70 -6.33 10.03
N ARG A 16 10.87 -6.89 9.16
CA ARG A 16 11.25 -7.98 8.25
C ARG A 16 12.41 -7.53 7.35
N PRO A 17 13.49 -8.32 7.19
CA PRO A 17 14.54 -8.02 6.23
C PRO A 17 14.01 -8.04 4.79
N PHE A 18 14.49 -7.10 3.97
CA PHE A 18 14.16 -7.08 2.56
C PHE A 18 14.89 -8.21 1.81
N PRO A 19 14.20 -8.95 0.93
CA PRO A 19 14.83 -9.96 0.09
C PRO A 19 15.87 -9.34 -0.86
N ALA A 20 16.90 -10.11 -1.22
CA ALA A 20 17.90 -9.68 -2.20
C ALA A 20 17.38 -9.74 -3.65
N GLU A 21 16.31 -10.48 -3.90
CA GLU A 21 15.70 -10.66 -5.23
C GLU A 21 14.22 -10.32 -5.20
N HIS A 22 13.71 -9.81 -6.32
CA HIS A 22 12.28 -9.52 -6.46
C HIS A 22 11.51 -10.83 -6.65
N GLY A 23 10.38 -10.97 -5.97
CA GLY A 23 9.53 -12.14 -6.13
C GLY A 23 8.24 -12.09 -5.34
N PRO A 24 7.38 -13.11 -5.54
CA PRO A 24 6.22 -13.31 -4.68
C PRO A 24 6.66 -13.60 -3.24
N SER A 25 5.85 -13.14 -2.29
CA SER A 25 5.96 -13.47 -0.87
C SER A 25 4.70 -14.16 -0.38
N ASP A 26 4.70 -14.58 0.89
CA ASP A 26 3.55 -15.13 1.61
C ASP A 26 2.36 -14.17 1.67
N VAL A 27 2.60 -12.86 1.58
CA VAL A 27 1.59 -11.81 1.74
C VAL A 27 1.46 -10.88 0.53
N GLY A 28 2.20 -11.11 -0.56
CA GLY A 28 2.15 -10.25 -1.74
C GLY A 28 3.41 -10.36 -2.60
N VAL A 29 4.10 -9.23 -2.78
CA VAL A 29 5.38 -9.17 -3.49
C VAL A 29 6.44 -8.49 -2.62
N SER A 30 7.68 -8.86 -2.81
CA SER A 30 8.80 -8.29 -2.06
C SER A 30 10.05 -8.27 -2.92
N GLY A 31 10.98 -7.39 -2.57
CA GLY A 31 12.26 -7.29 -3.24
C GLY A 31 13.23 -6.41 -2.47
N PRO A 32 14.38 -6.07 -3.08
CA PRO A 32 15.34 -5.15 -2.51
C PRO A 32 14.67 -3.86 -2.05
N GLY A 33 14.84 -3.56 -0.76
CA GLY A 33 14.36 -2.32 -0.14
C GLY A 33 12.85 -2.19 0.07
N HIS A 34 12.02 -3.19 -0.26
CA HIS A 34 10.57 -3.06 -0.05
C HIS A 34 9.77 -4.38 0.06
N HIS A 35 8.59 -4.25 0.67
CA HIS A 35 7.50 -5.23 0.71
C HIS A 35 6.20 -4.54 0.27
N ILE A 36 5.43 -5.15 -0.65
CA ILE A 36 4.05 -4.76 -0.95
C ILE A 36 3.15 -5.94 -0.56
N ALA A 37 2.44 -5.79 0.54
CA ALA A 37 1.49 -6.77 1.04
C ALA A 37 0.06 -6.46 0.57
N VAL A 38 -0.67 -7.52 0.25
CA VAL A 38 -2.12 -7.51 0.03
C VAL A 38 -2.77 -7.88 1.36
N LEU A 39 -3.33 -6.89 2.04
CA LEU A 39 -3.98 -7.06 3.34
C LEU A 39 -5.34 -7.74 3.19
N GLU A 40 -6.11 -7.32 2.19
CA GLU A 40 -7.40 -7.92 1.81
C GLU A 40 -7.56 -7.80 0.29
N ALA A 41 -8.21 -8.78 -0.33
CA ALA A 41 -8.52 -8.76 -1.76
C ALA A 41 -9.91 -9.35 -2.02
N ALA A 42 -10.65 -8.73 -2.95
CA ALA A 42 -11.95 -9.21 -3.36
C ALA A 42 -12.22 -8.91 -4.84
N THR A 43 -12.79 -9.90 -5.52
CA THR A 43 -13.32 -9.74 -6.87
C THR A 43 -14.71 -9.11 -6.80
N GLY A 44 -14.95 -8.04 -7.56
CA GLY A 44 -16.30 -7.56 -7.82
C GLY A 44 -16.86 -8.29 -9.03
N ASP A 45 -17.92 -9.09 -8.85
CA ASP A 45 -18.54 -9.89 -9.92
C ASP A 45 -19.04 -9.01 -11.09
N ASP A 46 -19.42 -7.77 -10.78
CA ASP A 46 -19.84 -6.74 -11.72
C ASP A 46 -19.35 -5.34 -11.29
N PRO A 47 -19.49 -4.30 -12.13
CA PRO A 47 -19.05 -2.95 -11.79
C PRO A 47 -19.69 -2.34 -10.53
N ALA A 48 -20.94 -2.70 -10.21
CA ALA A 48 -21.63 -2.19 -9.03
C ALA A 48 -21.11 -2.88 -7.75
N ALA A 49 -20.94 -4.20 -7.79
CA ALA A 49 -20.32 -4.97 -6.73
C ALA A 49 -18.88 -4.49 -6.48
N ARG A 50 -18.12 -4.23 -7.56
CA ARG A 50 -16.77 -3.66 -7.46
C ARG A 50 -16.77 -2.30 -6.75
N ALA A 51 -17.70 -1.41 -7.10
CA ALA A 51 -17.79 -0.10 -6.44
C ALA A 51 -18.09 -0.22 -4.94
N VAL A 52 -18.94 -1.17 -4.54
CA VAL A 52 -19.19 -1.48 -3.12
C VAL A 52 -17.93 -2.01 -2.43
N THR A 53 -17.16 -2.88 -3.09
CA THR A 53 -15.88 -3.37 -2.56
C THR A 53 -14.87 -2.24 -2.38
N ILE A 54 -14.77 -1.30 -3.33
CA ILE A 54 -13.89 -0.14 -3.24
C ILE A 54 -14.26 0.70 -2.03
N ASP A 55 -15.54 1.09 -1.89
CA ASP A 55 -16.03 1.88 -0.74
C ASP A 55 -15.78 1.17 0.60
N GLN A 56 -15.92 -0.16 0.65
CA GLN A 56 -15.59 -0.93 1.86
C GLN A 56 -14.08 -0.87 2.17
N TYR A 57 -13.21 -1.07 1.17
CA TYR A 57 -11.76 -1.05 1.40
C TYR A 57 -11.23 0.36 1.68
N GLU A 58 -11.89 1.41 1.19
CA GLU A 58 -11.59 2.78 1.60
C GLU A 58 -11.92 3.01 3.07
N LYS A 59 -13.07 2.52 3.56
CA LYS A 59 -13.40 2.56 5.01
C LYS A 59 -12.42 1.75 5.85
N ASP A 60 -12.00 0.59 5.35
CA ASP A 60 -11.02 -0.25 6.04
C ASP A 60 -9.65 0.43 6.07
N ARG A 61 -9.22 1.07 4.97
CA ARG A 61 -8.02 1.91 4.90
C ARG A 61 -8.09 3.04 5.92
N ASP A 62 -9.23 3.73 6.02
CA ASP A 62 -9.41 4.84 6.96
C ASP A 62 -9.35 4.35 8.42
N THR A 63 -9.87 3.14 8.70
CA THR A 63 -9.74 2.50 10.02
C THR A 63 -8.28 2.12 10.33
N VAL A 64 -7.54 1.63 9.33
CA VAL A 64 -6.07 1.39 9.46
C VAL A 64 -5.35 2.71 9.70
N TYR A 65 -5.72 3.78 8.97
CA TYR A 65 -5.17 5.12 9.14
C TYR A 65 -5.33 5.60 10.57
N GLU A 66 -6.52 5.53 11.17
CA GLU A 66 -6.75 6.02 12.54
C GLU A 66 -5.81 5.35 13.55
N LEU A 67 -5.58 4.05 13.39
CA LEU A 67 -4.68 3.29 14.26
C LEU A 67 -3.21 3.66 14.05
N LEU A 68 -2.76 3.79 12.80
CA LEU A 68 -1.38 4.17 12.49
C LEU A 68 -1.10 5.65 12.85
N ALA A 69 -2.05 6.54 12.62
CA ALA A 69 -1.97 7.95 12.97
C ALA A 69 -1.88 8.16 14.48
N SER A 70 -2.53 7.31 15.28
CA SER A 70 -2.38 7.33 16.75
C SER A 70 -0.94 7.06 17.22
N ARG A 71 -0.12 6.39 16.38
CA ARG A 71 1.26 6.01 16.68
C ARG A 71 2.29 6.93 16.04
N TRP A 72 2.11 7.28 14.78
CA TRP A 72 3.08 8.00 13.95
C TRP A 72 2.63 9.41 13.55
N GLY A 73 1.48 9.86 14.07
CA GLY A 73 0.91 11.17 13.80
C GLY A 73 0.01 11.20 12.57
N ASP A 74 -0.80 12.25 12.47
CA ASP A 74 -1.63 12.51 11.29
C ASP A 74 -0.77 12.83 10.07
N THR A 75 -1.25 12.43 8.90
CA THR A 75 -0.56 12.64 7.62
C THR A 75 -1.57 12.99 6.53
N ASP A 76 -1.21 13.94 5.67
CA ASP A 76 -2.04 14.29 4.52
C ASP A 76 -2.05 13.14 3.49
N PRO A 77 -3.17 12.91 2.79
CA PRO A 77 -3.22 11.90 1.73
C PRO A 77 -2.17 12.18 0.63
N TYR A 78 -1.34 11.19 0.35
CA TYR A 78 -0.31 11.24 -0.69
C TYR A 78 -0.90 10.87 -2.06
N ASN A 79 -0.79 11.80 -3.02
CA ASN A 79 -1.39 11.66 -4.33
C ASN A 79 -0.51 10.85 -5.29
N LEU A 80 -0.85 9.57 -5.45
CA LEU A 80 -0.15 8.65 -6.35
C LEU A 80 -0.43 8.93 -7.83
N GLN A 81 -1.48 9.68 -8.19
CA GLN A 81 -1.70 10.09 -9.58
C GLN A 81 -0.53 10.93 -10.11
N THR A 82 0.03 11.82 -9.28
CA THR A 82 1.19 12.64 -9.67
C THR A 82 2.42 11.77 -9.89
N VAL A 83 2.64 10.76 -9.04
CA VAL A 83 3.73 9.80 -9.18
C VAL A 83 3.57 9.00 -10.47
N LEU A 84 2.36 8.49 -10.74
CA LEU A 84 2.05 7.74 -11.96
C LEU A 84 2.37 8.56 -13.22
N LEU A 85 1.93 9.83 -13.28
CA LEU A 85 2.21 10.71 -14.42
C LEU A 85 3.71 10.99 -14.62
N ARG A 86 4.50 10.99 -13.54
CA ARG A 86 5.95 11.16 -13.63
C ARG A 86 6.65 9.94 -14.21
N THR A 87 6.11 8.73 -14.06
CA THR A 87 6.69 7.51 -14.65
C THR A 87 6.82 7.56 -16.17
N GLU A 88 6.02 8.39 -16.85
CA GLU A 88 6.12 8.62 -18.30
C GLU A 88 7.31 9.49 -18.69
N ARG A 89 7.92 10.19 -17.72
CA ARG A 89 8.92 11.25 -17.94
C ARG A 89 10.26 10.95 -17.29
N GLU A 90 10.27 10.19 -16.20
CA GLU A 90 11.46 9.85 -15.44
C GLU A 90 11.35 8.46 -14.81
N GLU A 91 12.49 7.90 -14.40
CA GLU A 91 12.52 6.66 -13.65
C GLU A 91 12.09 6.91 -12.19
N ILE A 92 10.95 6.34 -11.82
CA ILE A 92 10.47 6.32 -10.45
C ILE A 92 10.89 4.99 -9.80
N PRO A 93 11.44 4.99 -8.56
CA PRO A 93 11.81 3.77 -7.86
C PRO A 93 10.65 2.78 -7.74
N ARG A 94 10.96 1.48 -7.84
CA ARG A 94 9.94 0.44 -7.98
C ARG A 94 8.91 0.30 -6.87
N PRO A 95 9.12 0.61 -5.57
CA PRO A 95 7.96 0.54 -4.69
C PRO A 95 6.91 1.58 -5.07
N TRP A 96 7.33 2.80 -5.44
CA TRP A 96 6.43 3.90 -5.76
C TRP A 96 5.82 3.81 -7.16
N ALA A 97 6.60 3.37 -8.15
CA ALA A 97 6.08 3.12 -9.50
C ALA A 97 5.02 2.00 -9.48
N GLU A 98 5.27 0.91 -8.75
CA GLU A 98 4.30 -0.19 -8.65
C GLU A 98 3.06 0.19 -7.85
N LEU A 99 3.22 0.91 -6.73
CA LEU A 99 2.08 1.33 -5.93
C LEU A 99 1.20 2.32 -6.70
N SER A 100 1.79 3.28 -7.40
CA SER A 100 1.05 4.30 -8.18
C SER A 100 0.33 3.74 -9.40
N ALA A 101 0.82 2.64 -9.98
CA ALA A 101 0.11 1.90 -11.03
C ALA A 101 -1.15 1.20 -10.51
N ARG A 102 -1.22 0.88 -9.22
CA ARG A 102 -2.34 0.13 -8.61
C ARG A 102 -3.34 1.03 -7.90
N ALA A 103 -2.88 2.07 -7.23
CA ALA A 103 -3.68 2.89 -6.33
C ALA A 103 -3.62 4.39 -6.66
N SER A 104 -4.68 5.11 -6.30
CA SER A 104 -4.79 6.55 -6.58
C SER A 104 -4.28 7.46 -5.47
N VAL A 105 -4.49 7.04 -4.22
CA VAL A 105 -4.13 7.77 -3.01
C VAL A 105 -3.58 6.78 -1.98
N ALA A 106 -2.58 7.20 -1.21
CA ALA A 106 -2.07 6.47 -0.07
C ALA A 106 -1.96 7.37 1.17
N HIS A 107 -2.04 6.78 2.36
CA HIS A 107 -1.58 7.44 3.58
C HIS A 107 -0.17 6.94 3.90
N LEU A 108 0.72 7.86 4.29
CA LEU A 108 2.16 7.60 4.36
C LEU A 108 2.75 8.08 5.68
N TRP A 109 3.55 7.23 6.31
CA TRP A 109 4.30 7.53 7.53
C TRP A 109 5.75 7.11 7.40
N GLU A 110 6.66 7.92 7.95
CA GLU A 110 8.01 7.49 8.24
C GLU A 110 8.01 6.75 9.59
N VAL A 111 8.57 5.54 9.62
CA VAL A 111 8.65 4.72 10.83
C VAL A 111 9.90 5.12 11.60
N GLU A 112 9.69 5.92 12.64
CA GLU A 112 10.77 6.44 13.49
C GLU A 112 11.76 5.35 13.93
N GLY A 113 13.05 5.62 13.74
CA GLY A 113 14.14 4.73 14.16
C GLY A 113 14.43 3.56 13.22
N THR A 114 13.68 3.40 12.12
CA THR A 114 13.92 2.31 11.14
C THR A 114 14.44 2.80 9.79
N GLY A 115 14.24 4.08 9.44
CA GLY A 115 14.53 4.61 8.11
C GLY A 115 13.62 4.02 7.02
N ARG A 116 12.45 3.49 7.40
CA ARG A 116 11.47 2.90 6.50
C ARG A 116 10.20 3.72 6.47
N TRP A 117 9.49 3.62 5.37
CA TRP A 117 8.20 4.22 5.10
C TRP A 117 7.13 3.16 5.08
N VAL A 118 5.95 3.48 5.61
CA VAL A 118 4.73 2.68 5.51
C VAL A 118 3.70 3.45 4.72
N ALA A 119 3.20 2.88 3.63
CA ALA A 119 2.07 3.42 2.87
C ALA A 119 0.89 2.45 2.89
N VAL A 120 -0.33 2.95 3.10
CA VAL A 120 -1.57 2.16 3.01
C VAL A 120 -2.47 2.75 1.92
N ALA A 121 -2.93 1.90 1.00
CA ALA A 121 -3.67 2.35 -0.18
C ALA A 121 -4.71 1.31 -0.64
N VAL A 122 -5.71 1.76 -1.40
CA VAL A 122 -6.66 0.88 -2.10
C VAL A 122 -6.23 0.76 -3.56
N GLY A 123 -5.92 -0.46 -3.99
CA GLY A 123 -5.60 -0.81 -5.36
C GLY A 123 -6.87 -1.10 -6.15
N ASP A 124 -7.35 -0.12 -6.91
CA ASP A 124 -8.59 -0.19 -7.68
C ASP A 124 -8.44 0.17 -9.17
N ARG A 125 -7.29 0.73 -9.56
CA ARG A 125 -7.05 1.29 -10.91
C ARG A 125 -7.14 0.26 -12.04
N ASP A 126 -6.66 -0.95 -11.81
CA ASP A 126 -6.68 -2.02 -12.80
C ASP A 126 -7.98 -2.82 -12.66
N THR A 127 -8.93 -2.58 -13.57
CA THR A 127 -10.23 -3.27 -13.58
C THR A 127 -10.13 -4.75 -13.92
N SER A 128 -9.00 -5.21 -14.47
CA SER A 128 -8.73 -6.63 -14.71
C SER A 128 -8.27 -7.37 -13.46
N ARG A 129 -7.90 -6.64 -12.40
CA ARG A 129 -7.50 -7.18 -11.10
C ARG A 129 -8.60 -7.05 -10.07
N GLU A 130 -8.48 -7.87 -9.04
CA GLU A 130 -9.24 -7.73 -7.80
C GLU A 130 -9.03 -6.33 -7.21
N VAL A 131 -10.01 -5.84 -6.46
CA VAL A 131 -9.82 -4.67 -5.59
C VAL A 131 -8.99 -5.14 -4.41
N GLN A 132 -7.96 -4.39 -4.03
CA GLN A 132 -7.01 -4.79 -3.00
C GLN A 132 -6.82 -3.69 -1.95
N LEU A 133 -6.79 -4.03 -0.67
CA LEU A 133 -6.22 -3.19 0.37
C LEU A 133 -4.74 -3.52 0.47
N LEU A 134 -3.87 -2.53 0.26
CA LEU A 134 -2.43 -2.70 0.12
C LEU A 134 -1.68 -2.01 1.25
N ALA A 135 -0.58 -2.62 1.68
CA ALA A 135 0.45 -1.98 2.51
C ALA A 135 1.81 -2.06 1.81
N LEU A 136 2.48 -0.92 1.67
CA LEU A 136 3.88 -0.83 1.23
C LEU A 136 4.74 -0.54 2.45
N VAL A 137 5.82 -1.32 2.63
CA VAL A 137 6.93 -0.99 3.54
C VAL A 137 8.19 -0.85 2.71
N THR A 138 8.91 0.26 2.80
CA THR A 138 10.09 0.52 1.95
C THR A 138 11.14 1.38 2.63
N GLU A 139 12.42 1.18 2.34
CA GLU A 139 13.49 2.12 2.72
C GLU A 139 13.72 3.23 1.68
N THR A 140 13.02 3.17 0.54
CA THR A 140 13.09 4.20 -0.50
C THR A 140 12.13 5.35 -0.17
N ASP A 141 12.67 6.57 -0.08
CA ASP A 141 11.88 7.78 0.11
C ASP A 141 10.82 7.99 -0.98
N PRO A 142 9.66 8.58 -0.65
CA PRO A 142 8.65 8.97 -1.64
C PRO A 142 9.23 10.00 -2.64
N PRO A 143 8.95 9.86 -3.94
CA PRO A 143 9.55 10.66 -5.00
C PRO A 143 8.98 12.07 -5.14
#